data_AF-A0A952KI44-F1
#
_entry.id   AF-A0A952KI44-F1
#
_cell.length_a   1.000
_cell.length_b   1.000
_cell.length_c   1.000
_cell.angle_alpha   90.00
_cell.angle_beta   90.00
_cell.angle_gamma   90.00
#
_symmetry.space_group_name_H-M   'P 1'
#
loop_
_entity.id
_entity.type
_entity.pdbx_description
1 polymer ?
#
loop_
_entity_poly.entity_id
_entity_poly.type
_entity_poly.pdbx_seq_one_letter_code
_entity_poly.pdbx_strand_id
1 'polypeptide(L)' 'ITVNGARVHLEDGSWVLVRASSNKPELVVVVESLRSEDDMRDLFRKEVKPRLQAYPEIGSYNQEI' A
#
# COMPACT_ATOMS: atom_id res chain seq x y z
N ILE A 1 -9.07 16.86 -11.35
CA ILE A 1 -8.59 15.47 -11.13
C ILE A 1 -9.05 15.06 -9.75
N THR A 2 -9.98 14.12 -9.64
CA THR A 2 -10.35 13.56 -8.33
C THR A 2 -9.26 12.58 -7.91
N VAL A 3 -8.54 12.91 -6.85
CA VAL A 3 -7.51 12.04 -6.27
C VAL A 3 -8.23 10.87 -5.59
N ASN A 4 -7.90 9.62 -5.97
CA ASN A 4 -8.49 8.41 -5.41
C ASN A 4 -7.46 7.69 -4.52
N GLY A 5 -7.44 8.07 -3.25
CA GLY A 5 -6.44 7.61 -2.29
C GLY A 5 -5.08 8.28 -2.49
N ALA A 6 -4.03 7.65 -1.98
CA ALA A 6 -2.66 8.11 -2.06
C ALA A 6 -1.84 7.16 -2.95
N ARG A 7 -1.19 7.69 -3.98
CA ARG A 7 -0.23 6.97 -4.82
C ARG A 7 1.15 7.60 -4.66
N VAL A 8 2.15 6.78 -4.37
CA VAL A 8 3.55 7.19 -4.21
C VAL A 8 4.38 6.43 -5.24
N HIS A 9 5.23 7.17 -5.95
CA HIS A 9 6.25 6.61 -6.84
C HIS A 9 7.61 6.75 -6.17
N LEU A 10 8.41 5.69 -6.22
CA LEU A 10 9.79 5.67 -5.75
C LEU A 10 10.74 5.95 -6.92
N GLU A 11 11.96 6.37 -6.60
CA GLU A 11 12.98 6.73 -7.59
C GLU A 11 13.40 5.55 -8.49
N ASP A 12 13.29 4.33 -7.98
CA ASP A 12 13.59 3.10 -8.72
C ASP A 12 12.44 2.62 -9.62
N GLY A 13 11.36 3.41 -9.72
CA GLY A 13 10.18 3.13 -10.53
C GLY A 13 9.13 2.25 -9.85
N SER A 14 9.42 1.72 -8.65
CA SER A 14 8.45 1.03 -7.80
C SER A 14 7.35 1.99 -7.33
N TRP A 15 6.20 1.46 -6.93
CA TRP A 15 5.08 2.30 -6.49
C TRP A 15 4.17 1.62 -5.46
N VAL A 16 3.45 2.47 -4.72
CA VAL A 16 2.45 2.06 -3.73
C VAL A 16 1.16 2.85 -3.98
N LEU A 17 0.02 2.18 -3.82
CA LEU A 17 -1.31 2.78 -3.79
C LEU A 17 -2.05 2.34 -2.54
N VAL A 18 -2.61 3.31 -1.80
CA VAL A 18 -3.54 3.07 -0.70
C VAL A 18 -4.82 3.86 -0.99
N ARG A 19 -5.97 3.19 -1.03
CA ARG A 19 -7.27 3.84 -1.23
C ARG A 19 -8.36 3.17 -0.42
N ALA A 20 -9.47 3.88 -0.20
CA ALA A 20 -10.69 3.27 0.31
C ALA A 20 -11.27 2.30 -0.74
N SER A 21 -11.70 1.12 -0.31
CA SER A 21 -12.52 0.26 -1.14
C SER A 21 -13.87 0.93 -1.43
N SER A 22 -14.39 0.73 -2.64
CA SER A 22 -15.68 1.30 -3.06
C SER A 22 -16.87 0.41 -2.73
N ASN A 23 -16.63 -0.81 -2.24
CA ASN A 23 -17.67 -1.82 -2.00
C ASN A 23 -17.50 -2.62 -0.70
N LYS A 24 -16.42 -2.40 0.06
CA LYS A 24 -16.15 -3.06 1.34
C LYS A 24 -15.62 -2.04 2.35
N PRO A 25 -15.85 -2.22 3.65
CA PRO A 25 -15.28 -1.37 4.69
C PRO A 25 -13.82 -1.73 4.97
N GLU A 26 -12.95 -1.62 3.96
CA GLU A 26 -11.52 -1.96 4.03
C GLU A 26 -10.67 -1.01 3.17
N LEU A 27 -9.37 -0.95 3.46
CA LEU A 27 -8.42 -0.29 2.56
C LEU A 27 -7.94 -1.26 1.48
N VAL A 28 -7.80 -0.72 0.27
CA VAL A 28 -7.11 -1.40 -0.83
C VAL A 28 -5.66 -0.92 -0.86
N VAL A 29 -4.74 -1.85 -0.70
CA VAL A 29 -3.29 -1.61 -0.72
C VAL A 29 -2.69 -2.38 -1.89
N VAL A 30 -1.94 -1.68 -2.75
CA VAL A 30 -1.19 -2.27 -3.85
C VAL A 30 0.26 -1.81 -3.75
N VAL A 31 1.18 -2.76 -3.91
CA VAL A 31 2.63 -2.52 -3.92
C VAL A 31 3.19 -3.23 -5.14
N GLU A 32 4.04 -2.53 -5.89
CA GLU A 32 4.74 -3.09 -7.04
C GLU A 32 6.19 -2.63 -7.01
N SER A 33 7.11 -3.57 -7.23
CA SER A 33 8.53 -3.30 -7.40
C SER A 33 8.98 -3.69 -8.80
N LEU A 34 9.86 -2.88 -9.39
CA LEU A 34 10.53 -3.20 -10.66
C LEU A 34 11.84 -3.98 -10.47
N ARG A 35 12.23 -4.26 -9.22
CA ARG A 35 13.52 -4.89 -8.89
C ARG A 35 13.40 -6.40 -8.69
N SER A 36 12.50 -6.83 -7.81
CA SER A 36 12.24 -8.25 -7.52
C SER A 36 10.98 -8.44 -6.68
N GLU A 37 10.53 -9.69 -6.56
CA GLU A 37 9.45 -10.05 -5.64
C GLU A 37 9.85 -9.83 -4.17
N ASP A 38 11.09 -10.13 -3.79
CA ASP A 38 11.60 -9.88 -2.44
C ASP A 38 11.58 -8.40 -2.08
N ASP A 39 11.96 -7.53 -3.02
CA ASP A 39 11.90 -6.08 -2.85
C ASP A 39 10.46 -5.58 -2.70
N MET A 40 9.52 -6.13 -3.47
CA MET A 40 8.09 -5.83 -3.31
C MET A 40 7.55 -6.24 -1.93
N ARG A 41 7.93 -7.42 -1.44
CA ARG A 41 7.57 -7.90 -0.09
C ARG A 41 8.19 -7.02 0.99
N ASP A 42 9.45 -6.63 0.83
CA ASP A 42 10.13 -5.72 1.74
C ASP A 42 9.45 -4.34 1.76
N LEU A 43 9.12 -3.78 0.59
CA LEU A 43 8.40 -2.51 0.47
C LEU A 43 7.07 -2.55 1.22
N PHE A 44 6.30 -3.63 1.07
CA PHE A 44 5.06 -3.79 1.82
C PHE A 44 5.30 -3.95 3.33
N ARG A 45 6.17 -4.87 3.75
CA ARG A 45 6.34 -5.26 5.16
C ARG A 45 7.11 -4.23 5.99
N LYS A 46 8.07 -3.53 5.39
CA LYS A 46 8.96 -2.57 6.06
C LYS A 46 8.46 -1.14 5.92
N GLU A 47 7.83 -0.78 4.80
CA GLU A 47 7.39 0.59 4.58
C GLU A 47 5.88 0.77 4.76
N VAL A 48 5.05 -0.04 4.10
CA VAL A 48 3.59 0.21 4.08
C VAL A 48 2.92 -0.26 5.37
N LYS A 49 3.14 -1.51 5.77
CA LYS A 49 2.47 -2.13 6.93
C LYS A 49 2.72 -1.37 8.24
N PRO A 50 3.96 -0.98 8.60
CA PRO A 50 4.19 -0.26 9.86
C PRO A 50 3.53 1.12 9.88
N ARG A 51 3.45 1.81 8.73
CA ARG A 51 2.77 3.11 8.62
C ARG A 51 1.27 2.98 8.80
N LEU A 52 0.64 1.95 8.25
CA LEU A 52 -0.78 1.68 8.47
C LEU A 52 -1.05 1.31 9.93
N GLN A 53 -0.20 0.48 10.53
CA GLN A 53 -0.32 0.04 11.92
C GLN A 53 -0.09 1.16 12.94
N ALA A 54 0.54 2.27 12.55
CA ALA A 54 0.70 3.43 13.41
C ALA A 54 -0.63 4.14 13.75
N TYR A 55 -1.70 3.85 13.01
CA TYR A 55 -3.03 4.45 13.18
C TYR A 55 -4.03 3.39 13.67
N PRO A 56 -4.44 3.43 14.95
CA PRO A 56 -5.33 2.40 15.52
C PRO A 56 -6.73 2.37 14.89
N GLU A 57 -7.15 3.43 14.20
CA GLU A 57 -8.39 3.51 13.44
C GLU A 57 -8.34 2.72 12.12
N ILE A 58 -7.15 2.34 11.64
CA ILE A 58 -7.00 1.55 10.42
C ILE A 58 -7.29 0.09 10.75
N GLY A 59 -8.44 -0.38 10.25
CA GLY A 59 -8.85 -1.77 10.32
C GLY A 59 -8.16 -2.66 9.27
N SER A 60 -8.91 -3.63 8.75
CA SER A 60 -8.40 -4.57 7.76
C SER A 60 -8.10 -3.92 6.41
N TYR A 61 -7.15 -4.52 5.69
CA TYR A 61 -6.80 -4.20 4.32
C TYR A 61 -6.52 -5.48 3.53
N ASN A 62 -6.67 -5.45 2.21
CA ASN A 62 -6.70 -6.63 1.35
C ASN A 62 -5.33 -7.29 1.06
N GLN A 63 -4.25 -6.81 1.68
CA GLN A 63 -2.88 -7.19 1.35
C GLN A 63 -2.15 -7.71 2.58
N GLU A 64 -1.62 -8.93 2.56
CA GLU A 64 -0.93 -9.53 3.72
C GLU A 64 0.42 -10.19 3.37
N ILE A 65 0.91 -9.99 2.14
CA ILE A 65 2.15 -10.59 1.63
C ILE A 65 3.41 -10.34 2.45
#